data_AF-A0A6M1RMX4-F1
#
_entry.id   AF-A0A6M1RMX4-F1
#
_cell.length_a   1.000
_cell.length_b   1.000
_cell.length_c   1.000
_cell.angle_alpha   90.00
_cell.angle_beta   90.00
_cell.angle_gamma   90.00
#
_symmetry.space_group_name_H-M   'P 1'
#
loop_
_entity.id
_entity.type
_entity.pdbx_description
1 polymer ?
#
loop_
_entity_poly.entity_id
_entity_poly.type
_entity_poly.pdbx_seq_one_letter_code
_entity_poly.pdbx_strand_id
1 'polypeptide(L)'
;MRQAWGVALHPVLQEKLTAGLEPVSVEGWTRRDTRLPAIRNKVHTGLGMRRVGKTTFLRQLQQEQQQALGPQRAVYLSFDDDRLADLSLSQLDALLEEYYRTFPEFRNYPLILTDAPKGPSLSHTLVLPSRLRCPPEKVAEPT
;
A
#
# COMPACT_ATOMS: atom_id res chain seq x y z
N MET A 1 3.92 33.61 11.29
CA MET A 1 2.88 32.81 11.97
C MET A 1 1.99 32.15 10.93
N ARG A 2 2.33 30.93 10.46
CA ARG A 2 1.48 30.17 9.54
C ARG A 2 0.64 29.23 10.39
N GLN A 3 -0.66 29.48 10.46
CA GLN A 3 -1.60 28.60 11.12
C GLN A 3 -1.68 27.31 10.29
N ALA A 4 -1.07 26.25 10.80
CA ALA A 4 -1.33 24.88 10.38
C ALA A 4 -2.73 24.51 10.91
N TRP A 5 -3.78 24.93 10.22
CA TRP A 5 -5.06 24.26 10.34
C TRP A 5 -4.95 22.97 9.53
N GLY A 6 -4.35 21.96 10.16
CA GLY A 6 -4.40 20.59 9.66
C GLY A 6 -5.86 20.23 9.54
N VAL A 7 -6.30 19.93 8.32
CA VAL A 7 -7.64 19.40 8.09
C VAL A 7 -7.74 18.13 8.94
N ALA A 8 -8.77 18.03 9.77
CA ALA A 8 -9.00 16.81 10.52
C ALA A 8 -9.10 15.65 9.53
N LEU A 9 -8.27 14.62 9.74
CA LEU A 9 -8.25 13.45 8.89
C LEU A 9 -9.64 12.80 8.91
N HIS A 10 -10.16 12.49 7.72
CA HIS A 10 -11.45 11.83 7.59
C HIS A 10 -11.46 10.54 8.42
N PRO A 11 -12.49 10.29 9.25
CA PRO A 11 -12.49 9.18 10.21
C PRO A 11 -12.33 7.82 9.53
N VAL A 12 -12.86 7.66 8.32
CA VAL A 12 -12.68 6.44 7.52
C VAL A 12 -11.23 6.26 7.08
N LEU A 13 -10.53 7.34 6.71
CA LEU A 13 -9.10 7.24 6.38
C LEU A 13 -8.26 6.87 7.60
N GLN A 14 -8.60 7.41 8.77
CA GLN A 14 -7.96 7.04 10.03
C GLN A 14 -8.21 5.56 10.37
N GLU A 15 -9.43 5.07 10.16
CA GLU A 15 -9.80 3.65 10.28
C GLU A 15 -8.95 2.79 9.34
N LYS A 16 -8.86 3.17 8.05
CA LYS A 16 -8.05 2.42 7.06
C LYS A 16 -6.56 2.48 7.37
N LEU A 17 -6.03 3.60 7.86
CA LEU A 17 -4.64 3.73 8.27
C LEU A 17 -4.33 2.79 9.42
N THR A 18 -5.14 2.83 10.47
CA THR A 18 -5.00 1.93 11.63
C THR A 18 -5.06 0.47 11.19
N ALA A 19 -6.07 0.10 10.39
CA ALA A 19 -6.20 -1.25 9.86
C ALA A 19 -5.02 -1.68 8.97
N GLY A 20 -4.43 -0.75 8.23
CA GLY A 20 -3.27 -1.01 7.37
C GLY A 20 -1.97 -1.23 8.16
N LEU A 21 -1.88 -0.69 9.38
CA LEU A 21 -0.76 -0.85 10.30
C LEU A 21 -0.82 -2.18 11.07
N GLU A 22 -1.96 -2.86 11.08
CA GLU A 22 -2.07 -4.16 11.73
C GLU A 22 -1.29 -5.25 10.96
N PRO A 23 -0.72 -6.25 11.67
CA PRO A 23 -0.13 -7.41 11.03
C PRO A 23 -1.17 -8.17 10.20
N VAL A 24 -0.85 -8.44 8.95
CA VAL A 24 -1.71 -9.23 8.07
C VAL A 24 -1.26 -10.69 8.03
N SER A 25 -2.21 -11.61 8.16
CA SER A 25 -2.03 -13.01 7.78
C SER A 25 -2.98 -13.36 6.63
N VAL A 26 -2.44 -13.97 5.57
CA VAL A 26 -3.20 -14.45 4.40
C VAL A 26 -3.15 -15.98 4.27
N GLU A 27 -3.14 -16.67 5.43
CA GLU A 27 -3.18 -18.13 5.50
C GLU A 27 -4.33 -18.71 4.65
N GLY A 28 -4.01 -19.78 3.90
CA GLY A 28 -4.98 -20.48 3.04
C GLY A 28 -5.22 -19.84 1.67
N TRP A 29 -4.57 -18.73 1.32
CA TRP A 29 -4.73 -18.12 -0.02
C TRP A 29 -3.73 -18.71 -1.02
N THR A 30 -4.19 -19.04 -2.21
CA THR A 30 -3.30 -19.49 -3.30
C THR A 30 -2.32 -18.37 -3.66
N ARG A 31 -1.01 -18.66 -3.58
CA ARG A 31 0.03 -17.70 -3.95
C ARG A 31 -0.11 -17.30 -5.41
N ARG A 32 -0.03 -16.00 -5.67
CA ARG A 32 -0.06 -15.47 -7.04
C ARG A 32 1.32 -15.62 -7.70
N ASP A 33 1.34 -16.07 -8.94
CA ASP A 33 2.58 -16.16 -9.74
C ASP A 33 3.08 -14.79 -10.23
N THR A 34 2.27 -13.75 -10.05
CA THR A 34 2.66 -12.37 -10.33
C THR A 34 3.76 -11.93 -9.39
N ARG A 35 4.84 -11.38 -9.93
CA ARG A 35 5.91 -10.75 -9.16
C ARG A 35 6.08 -9.32 -9.60
N LEU A 36 6.53 -8.48 -8.67
CA LEU A 36 6.87 -7.11 -9.00
C LEU A 36 8.28 -7.04 -9.57
N PRO A 37 8.49 -6.26 -10.63
CA PRO A 37 9.83 -6.05 -11.16
C PRO A 37 10.67 -5.31 -10.12
N ALA A 38 11.96 -5.64 -10.03
CA ALA A 38 12.88 -5.10 -9.02
C ALA A 38 13.34 -3.66 -9.35
N ILE A 39 12.41 -2.78 -9.71
CA ILE A 39 12.70 -1.37 -10.01
C ILE A 39 12.61 -0.57 -8.72
N ARG A 40 13.75 -0.04 -8.29
CA ARG A 40 13.88 0.73 -7.05
C ARG A 40 13.31 2.13 -7.20
N ASN A 41 12.77 2.67 -6.11
CA ASN A 41 12.27 4.05 -6.03
C ASN A 41 11.24 4.39 -7.12
N LYS A 42 10.46 3.39 -7.55
CA LYS A 42 9.40 3.55 -8.54
C LYS A 42 8.11 3.00 -8.00
N VAL A 43 7.05 3.70 -8.35
CA VAL A 43 5.66 3.30 -8.14
C VAL A 43 5.31 2.18 -9.12
N HIS A 44 4.79 1.06 -8.61
CA HIS A 44 4.42 -0.10 -9.43
C HIS A 44 2.92 -0.22 -9.54
N THR A 45 2.32 -0.04 -10.71
CA THR A 45 0.87 -0.09 -10.88
C THR A 45 0.37 -1.39 -11.49
N GLY A 46 -0.52 -2.11 -10.79
CA GLY A 46 -1.11 -3.38 -11.21
C GLY A 46 -2.42 -3.26 -11.99
N LEU A 47 -2.35 -3.22 -13.32
CA LEU A 47 -3.53 -3.21 -14.19
C LEU A 47 -4.15 -4.60 -14.37
N GLY A 48 -5.43 -4.65 -14.77
CA GLY A 48 -6.16 -5.91 -14.94
C GLY A 48 -7.67 -5.80 -14.71
N MET A 49 -8.41 -6.84 -15.12
CA MET A 49 -9.87 -6.89 -15.02
C MET A 49 -10.37 -6.98 -13.58
N ARG A 50 -11.67 -6.73 -13.36
CA ARG A 50 -12.31 -6.96 -12.06
C ARG A 50 -12.18 -8.45 -11.68
N ARG A 51 -12.06 -8.74 -10.38
CA ARG A 51 -12.05 -10.12 -9.82
C ARG A 51 -10.87 -11.02 -10.24
N VAL A 52 -9.82 -10.49 -10.85
CA VAL A 52 -8.60 -11.28 -11.18
C VAL A 52 -7.69 -11.54 -9.98
N GLY A 53 -8.09 -11.14 -8.76
CA GLY A 53 -7.33 -11.35 -7.52
C GLY A 53 -6.25 -10.30 -7.24
N LYS A 54 -6.43 -9.05 -7.70
CA LYS A 54 -5.46 -7.97 -7.43
C LYS A 54 -5.31 -7.68 -5.95
N THR A 55 -6.43 -7.53 -5.23
CA THR A 55 -6.42 -7.30 -3.78
C THR A 55 -5.75 -8.46 -3.05
N THR A 56 -6.00 -9.70 -3.48
CA THR A 56 -5.33 -10.90 -2.96
C THR A 56 -3.81 -10.81 -3.13
N PHE A 57 -3.35 -10.39 -4.31
CA PHE A 57 -1.93 -10.15 -4.58
C PHE A 57 -1.34 -9.05 -3.68
N LEU A 58 -2.03 -7.91 -3.52
CA LEU A 58 -1.54 -6.81 -2.68
C LEU A 58 -1.40 -7.19 -1.21
N ARG A 59 -2.34 -7.98 -0.70
CA ARG A 59 -2.34 -8.47 0.68
C ARG A 59 -1.26 -9.53 0.91
N GLN A 60 -1.01 -10.41 -0.07
CA GLN A 60 0.13 -11.34 -0.04
C GLN A 60 1.45 -10.58 -0.01
N LEU A 61 1.59 -9.56 -0.85
CA LEU A 61 2.76 -8.71 -0.85
C LEU A 61 2.90 -7.92 0.46
N GLN A 62 1.80 -7.41 1.02
CA GLN A 62 1.78 -6.77 2.33
C GLN A 62 2.37 -7.72 3.38
N GLN A 63 1.90 -8.96 3.45
CA GLN A 63 2.43 -9.95 4.39
C GLN A 63 3.94 -10.16 4.21
N GLU A 64 4.39 -10.42 2.97
CA GLU A 64 5.81 -10.63 2.66
C GLU A 64 6.66 -9.41 3.09
N GLN A 65 6.18 -8.19 2.85
CA GLN A 65 6.87 -6.97 3.21
C GLN A 65 6.84 -6.67 4.71
N GLN A 66 5.73 -6.96 5.40
CA GLN A 66 5.63 -6.81 6.85
C GLN A 66 6.57 -7.79 7.57
N GLN A 67 6.73 -9.01 7.06
CA GLN A 67 7.71 -9.97 7.58
C GLN A 67 9.16 -9.47 7.39
N ALA A 68 9.45 -8.80 6.28
CA ALA A 68 10.80 -8.32 5.97
C ALA A 68 11.17 -6.98 6.63
N LEU A 69 10.21 -6.08 6.83
CA LEU A 69 10.44 -4.68 7.20
C LEU A 69 9.65 -4.22 8.44
N GLY A 70 8.67 -4.99 8.88
CA GLY A 70 7.75 -4.63 9.96
C GLY A 70 6.41 -4.04 9.46
N PRO A 71 5.34 -4.14 10.26
CA PRO A 71 3.99 -3.69 9.89
C PRO A 71 3.89 -2.21 9.55
N GLN A 72 4.65 -1.37 10.26
CA GLN A 72 4.63 0.09 10.09
C GLN A 72 5.24 0.55 8.76
N ARG A 73 6.08 -0.30 8.17
CA ARG A 73 6.72 -0.06 6.86
C ARG A 73 5.99 -0.74 5.71
N ALA A 74 4.90 -1.46 5.92
CA ALA A 74 4.17 -2.07 4.83
C ALA A 74 2.67 -1.94 5.10
N VAL A 75 2.19 -0.72 4.88
CA VAL A 75 0.82 -0.30 5.19
C VAL A 75 -0.04 -0.47 3.95
N TYR A 76 -1.13 -1.24 4.05
CA TYR A 76 -2.12 -1.35 3.00
C TYR A 76 -3.33 -0.44 3.26
N LEU A 77 -3.66 0.42 2.29
CA LEU A 77 -4.82 1.31 2.33
C LEU A 77 -5.81 0.94 1.23
N SER A 78 -7.04 0.61 1.66
CA SER A 78 -8.15 0.34 0.74
C SER A 78 -9.04 1.56 0.57
N PHE A 79 -9.26 1.97 -0.68
CA PHE A 79 -10.19 3.05 -1.06
C PHE A 79 -11.50 2.52 -1.66
N ASP A 80 -11.83 1.25 -1.41
CA ASP A 80 -13.05 0.62 -1.94
C ASP A 80 -14.34 1.00 -1.15
N ASP A 81 -14.18 1.73 -0.05
CA ASP A 81 -15.27 2.14 0.85
C ASP A 81 -16.09 3.29 0.23
N ASP A 82 -17.40 3.10 0.10
CA ASP A 82 -18.29 4.09 -0.54
C ASP A 82 -18.34 5.43 0.24
N ARG A 83 -17.99 5.41 1.53
CA ARG A 83 -17.85 6.64 2.35
C ARG A 83 -16.69 7.54 1.94
N LEU A 84 -15.80 7.05 1.06
CA LEU A 84 -14.65 7.79 0.53
C LEU A 84 -14.93 8.37 -0.87
N ALA A 85 -16.16 8.29 -1.39
CA ALA A 85 -16.49 8.72 -2.76
C ALA A 85 -16.17 10.19 -3.05
N ASP A 86 -16.37 11.08 -2.07
CA ASP A 86 -16.13 12.53 -2.18
C ASP A 86 -14.81 12.97 -1.52
N LEU A 87 -13.83 12.06 -1.42
CA LEU A 87 -12.56 12.38 -0.77
C LEU A 87 -11.78 13.45 -1.56
N SER A 88 -11.55 14.60 -0.93
CA SER A 88 -10.67 15.64 -1.46
C SER A 88 -9.20 15.19 -1.49
N LEU A 89 -8.43 15.67 -2.47
CA LEU A 89 -6.97 15.51 -2.52
C LEU A 89 -6.28 15.95 -1.21
N SER A 90 -6.78 17.01 -0.57
CA SER A 90 -6.23 17.50 0.71
C SER A 90 -6.30 16.48 1.86
N GLN A 91 -7.22 15.51 1.78
CA GLN A 91 -7.31 14.42 2.76
C GLN A 91 -6.22 13.36 2.55
N LEU A 92 -5.73 13.19 1.32
CA LEU A 92 -4.59 12.32 1.04
C LEU A 92 -3.29 12.92 1.59
N ASP A 93 -3.13 14.24 1.49
CA ASP A 93 -2.02 14.95 2.11
C ASP A 93 -2.09 14.83 3.64
N ALA A 94 -3.27 15.06 4.24
CA ALA A 94 -3.49 14.90 5.68
C ALA A 94 -3.20 13.47 6.16
N LEU A 95 -3.52 12.46 5.35
CA LEU A 95 -3.23 11.06 5.64
C LEU A 95 -1.71 10.79 5.71
N LEU A 96 -0.96 11.34 4.76
CA LEU A 96 0.50 11.22 4.75
C LEU A 96 1.13 11.98 5.94
N GLU A 97 0.63 13.18 6.23
CA GLU A 97 1.07 13.94 7.40
C GLU A 97 0.84 13.17 8.71
N GLU A 98 -0.33 12.55 8.87
CA GLU A 98 -0.63 11.71 10.04
C GLU A 98 0.33 10.52 10.14
N TYR A 99 0.54 9.80 9.04
CA TYR A 99 1.48 8.67 9.00
C TYR A 99 2.91 9.09 9.38
N TYR A 100 3.42 10.19 8.85
CA TYR A 100 4.76 10.69 9.18
C TYR A 100 4.84 11.35 10.57
N ARG A 101 3.72 11.79 11.12
CA ARG A 101 3.64 12.27 12.51
C ARG A 101 3.83 11.10 13.48
N THR A 102 3.22 9.96 13.19
CA THR A 102 3.38 8.74 13.99
C THR A 102 4.75 8.09 13.78
N PHE A 103 5.27 8.11 12.54
CA PHE A 103 6.52 7.45 12.16
C PHE A 103 7.48 8.40 11.42
N PRO A 104 8.12 9.34 12.14
CA PRO A 104 9.00 10.35 11.52
C PRO A 104 10.22 9.74 10.82
N GLU A 105 10.68 8.56 11.26
CA GLU A 105 11.84 7.85 10.68
C GLU A 105 11.62 7.36 9.25
N PHE A 106 10.38 7.26 8.78
CA PHE A 106 10.06 6.75 7.44
C PHE A 106 9.90 7.85 6.39
N ARG A 107 10.12 9.13 6.74
CA ARG A 107 9.97 10.27 5.83
C ARG A 107 10.82 10.18 4.56
N ASN A 108 11.95 9.47 4.62
CA ASN A 108 12.85 9.23 3.49
C ASN A 108 12.74 7.82 2.91
N TYR A 109 11.94 6.95 3.51
CA TYR A 109 11.83 5.52 3.18
C TYR A 109 10.40 4.97 3.32
N PRO A 110 9.35 5.67 2.87
CA PRO A 110 7.99 5.19 3.07
C PRO A 110 7.77 3.93 2.24
N LEU A 111 7.01 2.95 2.75
CA LEU A 111 6.46 1.87 1.95
C LEU A 111 4.97 1.75 2.29
N ILE A 112 4.15 2.23 1.36
CA ILE A 112 2.69 2.24 1.46
C ILE A 112 2.16 1.54 0.22
N LEU A 113 1.33 0.53 0.44
CA LEU A 113 0.54 -0.22 -0.52
C LEU A 113 -0.84 0.42 -0.61
N THR A 114 -1.29 0.79 -1.80
CA THR A 114 -2.62 1.38 -1.99
C THR A 114 -3.35 0.68 -3.12
N ASP A 115 -4.68 0.61 -3.01
CA ASP A 115 -5.55 0.44 -4.17
C ASP A 115 -5.88 1.81 -4.78
N ALA A 116 -6.26 1.86 -6.06
CA ALA A 116 -6.68 3.14 -6.64
C ALA A 116 -7.96 3.67 -5.99
N PRO A 117 -8.11 5.00 -5.83
CA PRO A 117 -9.38 5.59 -5.49
C PRO A 117 -10.42 5.30 -6.59
N LYS A 118 -11.68 5.06 -6.20
CA LYS A 118 -12.78 4.87 -7.14
C LYS A 118 -13.02 6.16 -7.95
N GLY A 119 -12.57 6.17 -9.19
CA GLY A 119 -12.90 7.18 -10.21
C GLY A 119 -13.64 6.54 -11.41
N PRO A 120 -14.21 7.34 -12.32
CA PRO A 120 -15.14 6.86 -13.37
C PRO A 120 -14.51 5.98 -14.46
N SER A 121 -13.24 5.57 -14.35
CA SER A 121 -12.67 4.60 -15.28
C SER A 121 -11.64 3.69 -14.61
N LEU A 122 -11.82 2.40 -14.86
CA LEU A 122 -11.26 1.27 -14.13
C LEU A 122 -9.74 1.14 -14.33
N SER A 123 -8.96 1.34 -13.26
CA SER A 123 -7.55 0.91 -13.17
C SER A 123 -7.15 0.88 -11.69
N HIS A 124 -6.75 -0.28 -11.18
CA HIS A 124 -6.21 -0.36 -9.81
C HIS A 124 -4.73 0.05 -9.88
N THR A 125 -4.37 1.10 -9.16
CA THR A 125 -3.03 1.66 -9.12
C THR A 125 -2.39 1.18 -7.86
N LEU A 126 -1.53 0.18 -7.98
CA LEU A 126 -0.60 -0.15 -6.93
C LEU A 126 0.42 0.99 -6.86
N VAL A 127 0.68 1.47 -5.65
CA VAL A 127 1.79 2.35 -5.33
C VAL A 127 2.65 1.60 -4.35
N LEU A 128 3.95 1.57 -4.64
CA LEU A 128 4.94 0.82 -3.88
C LEU A 128 6.20 1.64 -3.87
N PRO A 129 6.54 2.31 -2.77
CA PRO A 129 7.88 2.81 -2.59
C PRO A 129 8.68 1.70 -1.88
N SER A 130 9.23 0.74 -2.62
CA SER A 130 10.07 -0.30 -2.00
C SER A 130 11.42 -0.47 -2.69
N ARG A 131 12.47 -0.46 -1.86
CA ARG A 131 13.55 -1.44 -2.03
C ARG A 131 12.98 -2.79 -1.63
N LEU A 132 12.34 -3.50 -2.57
CA LEU A 132 12.10 -4.93 -2.43
C LEU A 132 13.46 -5.59 -2.23
N ARG A 133 13.69 -6.27 -1.11
CA ARG A 133 14.82 -7.17 -0.99
C ARG A 133 14.42 -8.40 -1.79
N CYS A 134 15.01 -8.59 -2.97
CA CYS A 134 14.86 -9.85 -3.68
C CYS A 134 15.26 -10.99 -2.73
N PRO A 135 14.43 -12.01 -2.49
CA PRO A 135 14.99 -13.30 -2.12
C PRO A 135 15.96 -13.69 -3.25
N PRO A 136 17.12 -14.32 -2.93
CA PRO A 136 18.04 -14.75 -3.98
C PRO A 136 17.25 -15.61 -4.96
N GLU A 137 17.24 -15.18 -6.22
CA GLU A 137 16.81 -15.97 -7.34
C GLU A 137 17.67 -17.24 -7.29
N LYS A 138 17.11 -18.34 -6.76
CA LYS A 138 17.65 -19.66 -7.06
C LYS A 138 17.37 -19.87 -8.54
N VAL A 139 18.33 -19.41 -9.35
CA VAL A 139 18.53 -19.90 -10.69
C VAL A 139 18.64 -21.41 -10.54
N ALA A 140 17.62 -22.13 -10.98
CA ALA A 140 17.76 -23.54 -11.22
C ALA A 140 18.75 -23.66 -12.39
N GLU A 141 20.02 -23.91 -12.06
CA GLU A 141 20.98 -24.39 -13.05
C GLU A 141 20.48 -25.74 -13.57
N PRO A 142 20.31 -25.91 -14.89
CA PRO A 142 20.14 -27.23 -15.46
C PRO A 142 21.53 -27.81 -15.76
N THR A 143 21.96 -28.84 -15.01
CA THR A 143 22.82 -29.93 -15.49
C THR A 143 22.67 -31.12 -14.55
#